data_AF-A0A443YPF8-F1
#
_entry.id   AF-A0A443YPF8-F1
#
_cell.length_a   1.000
_cell.length_b   1.000
_cell.length_c   1.000
_cell.angle_alpha   90.00
_cell.angle_beta   90.00
_cell.angle_gamma   90.00
#
_symmetry.space_group_name_H-M   'P 1'
#
loop_
_entity.id
_entity.type
_entity.pdbx_description
1 polymer ?
#
loop_
_entity_poly.entity_id
_entity_poly.type
_entity_poly.pdbx_seq_one_letter_code
_entity_poly.pdbx_strand_id
1 'polypeptide(L)'
;MKKILAILLFFFTVLAISPDANAQCAMCTANAEMGVKNGNTQTKGLNSGVLYLLAIPFLLAGGVGVIWYTNFRKKETSSLA
;
A
#
# COMPACT_ATOMS: atom_id res chain seq x y z
N MET A 1 -0.33 9.57 -24.84
CA MET A 1 -0.23 8.13 -25.16
C MET A 1 1.06 7.50 -24.63
N LYS A 2 2.23 7.75 -25.23
CA LYS A 2 3.51 7.08 -24.84
C LYS A 2 3.91 7.28 -23.37
N LYS A 3 3.73 8.50 -22.82
CA LYS A 3 4.01 8.80 -21.40
C LYS A 3 3.07 8.09 -20.43
N ILE A 4 1.79 7.97 -20.79
CA ILE A 4 0.77 7.27 -19.98
C ILE A 4 1.07 5.77 -19.98
N LEU A 5 1.42 5.21 -21.14
CA LEU A 5 1.82 3.81 -21.26
C LEU A 5 3.08 3.49 -20.42
N ALA A 6 4.08 4.38 -20.42
CA ALA A 6 5.27 4.23 -19.60
C ALA A 6 4.97 4.29 -18.09
N ILE A 7 4.07 5.19 -17.65
CA ILE A 7 3.63 5.27 -16.25
C ILE A 7 2.88 4.00 -15.83
N LEU A 8 1.97 3.50 -16.67
CA LEU A 8 1.23 2.26 -16.42
C LEU A 8 2.18 1.06 -16.35
N LEU A 9 3.14 0.97 -17.26
CA LEU A 9 4.16 -0.09 -17.26
C LEU A 9 5.00 -0.05 -15.99
N PHE A 10 5.45 1.14 -15.57
CA PHE A 10 6.21 1.32 -14.33
C PHE A 10 5.41 0.86 -13.11
N PHE A 11 4.14 1.26 -13.00
CA PHE A 11 3.26 0.82 -11.92
C PHE A 11 3.07 -0.69 -11.94
N PHE A 12 2.84 -1.28 -13.11
CA PHE A 12 2.69 -2.73 -13.26
C PHE A 12 3.94 -3.50 -12.82
N THR A 13 5.14 -3.03 -13.20
CA THR A 13 6.39 -3.65 -12.77
C THR A 13 6.62 -3.52 -11.26
N VAL A 14 6.23 -2.41 -10.64
CA VAL A 14 6.35 -2.23 -9.19
C VAL A 14 5.39 -3.17 -8.44
N LEU A 15 4.15 -3.34 -8.93
CA LEU A 15 3.18 -4.26 -8.32
C LEU A 15 3.54 -5.74 -8.51
N ALA A 16 4.25 -6.08 -9.60
CA ALA A 16 4.66 -7.46 -9.87
C ALA A 16 5.79 -7.95 -8.94
N ILE A 17 6.47 -7.04 -8.24
CA ILE A 17 7.53 -7.37 -7.30
C ILE A 17 6.89 -7.55 -5.91
N SER A 18 6.83 -8.80 -5.44
CA SER A 18 6.36 -9.15 -4.09
C SER A 18 7.56 -9.55 -3.21
N PRO A 19 8.30 -8.59 -2.62
CA PRO A 19 9.39 -8.94 -1.72
C PRO A 19 8.84 -9.53 -0.42
N ASP A 20 9.59 -10.44 0.20
CA ASP A 20 9.30 -10.94 1.55
C ASP A 20 9.43 -9.78 2.55
N ALA A 21 8.29 -9.16 2.86
CA ALA A 21 8.23 -8.06 3.79
C ALA A 21 8.23 -8.61 5.23
N ASN A 22 9.33 -8.36 5.96
CA ASN A 22 9.39 -8.60 7.39
C ASN A 22 8.86 -7.37 8.13
N ALA A 23 7.89 -7.56 9.03
CA ALA A 23 7.46 -6.50 9.93
C ALA A 23 8.65 -6.00 10.76
N GLN A 24 8.73 -4.68 10.93
CA GLN A 24 9.83 -4.04 11.66
C GLN A 24 9.78 -4.30 13.17
N CYS A 25 8.67 -4.84 13.69
CA CYS A 25 8.50 -5.09 15.10
C CYS A 25 8.96 -6.51 15.45
N ALA A 26 10.24 -6.65 15.82
CA ALA A 26 10.86 -7.92 16.21
C ALA A 26 10.09 -8.66 17.34
N MET A 27 9.46 -7.91 18.24
CA MET A 27 8.63 -8.47 19.33
C MET A 27 7.35 -9.14 18.81
N CYS A 28 6.67 -8.54 17.82
CA CYS A 28 5.46 -9.12 17.23
C CYS A 28 5.77 -10.41 16.45
N THR A 29 6.90 -10.43 15.74
CA THR A 29 7.35 -11.62 15.00
C THR A 29 7.73 -12.76 15.94
N ALA A 30 8.52 -12.49 16.98
CA ALA A 30 8.90 -13.51 17.97
C ALA A 30 7.67 -14.11 18.67
N ASN A 31 6.73 -13.28 19.12
CA ASN A 31 5.50 -13.77 19.75
C ASN A 31 4.62 -14.56 18.78
N ALA A 32 4.56 -14.16 17.50
CA ALA A 32 3.81 -14.88 16.49
C ALA A 32 4.40 -16.28 16.23
N GLU A 33 5.72 -16.36 16.04
CA GLU A 33 6.45 -17.62 15.83
C GLU A 33 6.32 -18.57 17.02
N MET A 34 6.43 -18.05 18.25
CA MET A 34 6.25 -18.85 19.46
C MET A 34 4.82 -19.35 19.61
N GLY A 35 3.82 -18.54 19.26
CA GLY A 35 2.43 -18.98 19.21
C GLY A 35 2.22 -20.14 18.23
N VAL A 36 2.77 -20.05 17.02
CA VAL A 36 2.65 -21.11 16.01
C VAL A 36 3.37 -22.39 16.46
N LYS A 37 4.55 -22.28 17.05
CA LYS A 37 5.29 -23.43 17.62
C LYS A 37 4.53 -24.13 18.74
N ASN A 38 3.75 -23.39 19.52
CA ASN A 38 2.89 -23.92 20.58
C ASN A 38 1.51 -24.40 20.08
N GLY A 39 1.32 -24.53 18.76
CA GLY A 39 0.09 -25.02 18.15
C GLY A 39 -1.03 -23.97 18.04
N ASN A 40 -0.77 -22.71 18.39
CA ASN A 40 -1.75 -21.64 18.24
C ASN A 40 -1.78 -21.15 16.79
N THR A 41 -2.93 -21.34 16.13
CA THR A 41 -3.14 -20.94 14.72
C THR A 41 -3.54 -19.48 14.57
N GLN A 42 -3.94 -18.79 15.65
CA GLN A 42 -4.34 -17.37 15.58
C GLN A 42 -3.16 -16.44 15.29
N THR A 43 -1.93 -16.88 15.57
CA THR A 43 -0.73 -16.09 15.29
C THR A 43 -0.17 -16.29 13.88
N LYS A 44 -0.72 -17.22 13.08
CA LYS A 44 -0.38 -17.33 11.65
C LYS A 44 -0.86 -16.08 10.92
N GLY A 45 0.07 -15.39 10.25
CA GLY A 45 -0.25 -14.21 9.42
C GLY A 45 -0.24 -12.87 10.16
N LEU A 46 0.16 -12.82 11.44
CA LEU A 46 0.24 -11.57 12.20
C LEU A 46 1.16 -10.53 11.53
N ASN A 47 2.31 -10.95 10.97
CA ASN A 47 3.24 -10.08 10.23
C ASN A 47 2.52 -9.40 9.04
N SER A 48 1.80 -10.17 8.23
CA SER A 48 1.00 -9.63 7.11
C SER A 48 -0.06 -8.64 7.58
N GLY A 49 -0.70 -8.91 8.73
CA GLY A 49 -1.66 -7.99 9.35
C GLY A 49 -1.05 -6.63 9.72
N VAL A 50 0.15 -6.62 10.32
CA VAL A 50 0.87 -5.38 10.67
C VAL A 50 1.20 -4.57 9.42
N LEU A 51 1.67 -5.22 8.35
CA LEU A 51 1.98 -4.55 7.09
C LEU A 51 0.72 -3.93 6.45
N TYR A 52 -0.41 -4.62 6.49
CA TYR A 52 -1.68 -4.07 5.99
C TYR A 52 -2.13 -2.84 6.79
N LEU A 53 -2.06 -2.90 8.12
CA LEU A 53 -2.40 -1.76 8.97
C LEU A 53 -1.48 -0.55 8.72
N LEU A 54 -0.19 -0.79 8.46
CA LEU A 54 0.75 0.27 8.08
C LEU A 54 0.50 0.84 6.69
N ALA A 55 0.06 0.02 5.73
CA ALA A 55 -0.19 0.47 4.36
C ALA A 55 -1.46 1.33 4.23
N ILE A 56 -2.51 1.04 5.02
CA ILE A 56 -3.81 1.72 4.95
C ILE A 56 -3.71 3.26 5.07
N PRO A 57 -3.01 3.84 6.06
CA PRO A 57 -2.88 5.30 6.17
C PRO A 57 -2.29 5.96 4.92
N PHE A 58 -1.29 5.34 4.29
CA PHE A 58 -0.67 5.88 3.08
C PHE A 58 -1.59 5.78 1.86
N LEU A 59 -2.32 4.66 1.73
CA LEU A 59 -3.31 4.50 0.66
C LEU A 59 -4.45 5.53 0.80
N LEU A 60 -4.94 5.74 2.02
CA LEU A 60 -5.96 6.75 2.31
C LEU A 60 -5.46 8.16 2.00
N ALA A 61 -4.25 8.52 2.47
CA ALA A 61 -3.66 9.82 2.20
C ALA A 61 -3.43 10.05 0.69
N GLY A 62 -2.94 9.04 -0.03
CA GLY A 62 -2.78 9.07 -1.49
C GLY A 62 -4.11 9.25 -2.22
N GLY A 63 -5.14 8.51 -1.82
CA GLY A 63 -6.49 8.63 -2.39
C GLY A 63 -7.09 10.02 -2.18
N VAL A 64 -7.03 10.53 -0.95
CA VAL A 64 -7.48 11.90 -0.62
C VAL A 64 -6.68 12.94 -1.41
N GLY A 65 -5.36 12.79 -1.50
CA GLY A 65 -4.50 13.69 -2.27
C GLY A 65 -4.85 13.73 -3.76
N VAL A 66 -5.14 12.58 -4.38
CA VAL A 66 -5.57 12.49 -5.78
C VAL A 66 -6.94 13.14 -5.98
N ILE A 67 -7.91 12.86 -5.11
CA ILE A 67 -9.25 13.46 -5.18
C ILE A 67 -9.15 14.98 -5.02
N TRP A 68 -8.38 15.45 -4.05
CA TRP A 68 -8.16 16.88 -3.82
C TRP A 68 -7.50 17.54 -5.04
N TYR A 69 -6.40 16.97 -5.55
CA TYR A 69 -5.69 17.51 -6.70
C TYR A 69 -6.57 17.58 -7.97
N THR A 70 -7.36 16.54 -8.23
CA THR A 70 -8.22 16.46 -9.42
C THR A 70 -9.44 17.36 -9.33
N ASN A 71 -10.03 17.54 -8.14
CA ASN A 71 -11.20 18.40 -7.95
C ASN A 71 -10.84 19.89 -7.84
N PHE A 72 -9.70 20.23 -7.23
CA PHE A 72 -9.30 21.63 -7.06
C PHE A 72 -8.60 22.22 -8.29
N ARG A 73 -7.92 21.41 -9.13
CA ARG A 73 -7.27 21.93 -10.35
C ARG A 73 -8.17 21.94 -11.60
N LYS A 74 -9.36 21.32 -11.57
CA LYS A 74 -10.31 21.29 -12.71
C LYS A 74 -11.18 22.55 -12.87
N LYS A 75 -10.81 23.69 -12.26
CA LYS A 75 -11.55 24.96 -12.42
C LYS A 75 -11.00 25.93 -13.47
N GLU A 76 -9.91 25.62 -14.18
CA GLU A 76 -9.31 26.56 -15.15
C GLU A 76 -9.18 25.96 -16.55
N THR A 77 -10.26 25.42 -17.11
CA THR A 77 -10.33 25.14 -18.57
C THR A 77 -11.77 25.19 -19.09
N SER A 78 -12.47 26.29 -18.80
CA SER A 78 -13.75 26.62 -19.46
C SER A 78 -13.96 28.14 -19.53
N SER A 79 -12.95 28.87 -19.98
CA SER A 79 -13.08 30.31 -20.33
C SER A 79 -12.27 30.67 -21.58
N LEU A 80 -12.16 29.75 -22.52
CA LEU A 80 -11.73 30.01 -23.90
C LEU A 80 -12.60 29.16 -24.83
N ALA A 81 -13.87 29.54 -24.92
CA ALA A 81 -14.73 29.29 -26.08
C ALA A 81 -15.09 30.66 -26.65
#